data_AF-A0A157J1F6-F1
#
_entry.id   AF-A0A157J1F6-F1
#
_cell.length_a   1.000
_cell.length_b   1.000
_cell.length_c   1.000
_cell.angle_alpha   90.00
_cell.angle_beta   90.00
_cell.angle_gamma   90.00
#
_symmetry.space_group_name_H-M   'P 1'
#
loop_
_entity.id
_entity.type
_entity.pdbx_description
1 polymer ?
#
loop_
_entity_poly.entity_id
_entity_poly.type
_entity_poly.pdbx_seq_one_letter_code
_entity_poly.pdbx_strand_id
1 'polypeptide(L)'
;MNRLFCFVKSFSRLPKINVKALICFVFSFFIFVEVSHASSSHMSNDNVASSSVDHKTDELTRFNQAVDYDLSGNHAEARKLYNLLKNSRLSSLVAVPSAINLVDLNKVDAAEQAFNEIVSGGALRDRDYARLWQLWMLAKRWAGKQADLVSELKEQAGNKAWSLSWENDIALVYAGKKSPQDVLRIMAQKVAKGEADKDALTETVFFITGYLHYVQHDVKSAKKYARQYQSSFNYASLERPLIEREYIAGK
;
A
#
# COMPACT_ATOMS: atom_id res chain seq x y z
N MET A 1 -12.04 2.23 54.03
CA MET A 1 -10.58 2.15 53.71
C MET A 1 -10.23 0.68 53.52
N ASN A 2 -9.31 0.39 52.59
CA ASN A 2 -8.87 -0.92 52.05
C ASN A 2 -9.63 -1.41 50.81
N ARG A 3 -8.95 -1.39 49.65
CA ARG A 3 -8.74 -2.57 48.79
C ARG A 3 -7.46 -2.41 47.95
N LEU A 4 -6.53 -3.35 48.17
CA LEU A 4 -5.39 -3.68 47.32
C LEU A 4 -5.84 -4.51 46.10
N PHE A 5 -5.08 -4.34 45.01
CA PHE A 5 -4.71 -5.31 43.95
C PHE A 5 -5.72 -6.37 43.47
N CYS A 6 -6.03 -6.28 42.16
CA CYS A 6 -5.95 -7.40 41.21
C CYS A 6 -6.06 -6.84 39.78
N PHE A 7 -4.93 -6.75 39.08
CA PHE A 7 -4.88 -6.55 37.63
C PHE A 7 -4.09 -7.73 37.04
N VAL A 8 -4.39 -8.08 35.80
CA VAL A 8 -3.83 -9.20 35.00
C VAL A 8 -4.61 -10.52 35.07
N LYS A 9 -5.58 -10.66 34.16
CA LYS A 9 -5.70 -11.75 33.18
C LYS A 9 -7.00 -11.59 32.38
N SER A 10 -6.88 -11.30 31.09
CA SER A 10 -7.66 -11.92 30.00
C SER A 10 -7.36 -11.22 28.67
N PHE A 11 -6.19 -11.48 28.09
CA PHE A 11 -5.97 -11.33 26.65
C PHE A 11 -5.94 -12.75 26.07
N SER A 12 -7.12 -13.31 25.85
CA SER A 12 -7.27 -14.55 25.10
C SER A 12 -8.65 -14.54 24.46
N ARG A 13 -8.71 -14.09 23.20
CA ARG A 13 -9.65 -14.47 22.13
C ARG A 13 -9.50 -13.49 20.98
N LEU A 14 -8.36 -13.55 20.29
CA LEU A 14 -8.37 -13.22 18.87
C LEU A 14 -8.90 -14.46 18.14
N PRO A 15 -9.87 -14.32 17.22
CA PRO A 15 -10.34 -15.45 16.43
C PRO A 15 -9.16 -16.00 15.64
N LYS A 16 -9.01 -17.33 15.63
CA LYS A 16 -8.03 -18.03 14.79
C LYS A 16 -8.36 -17.70 13.33
N ILE A 17 -7.61 -16.77 12.74
CA ILE A 17 -7.74 -16.41 11.34
C ILE A 17 -7.30 -17.62 10.53
N ASN A 18 -8.21 -18.12 9.69
CA ASN A 18 -7.98 -19.25 8.81
C ASN A 18 -7.04 -18.79 7.68
N VAL A 19 -5.77 -19.17 7.77
CA VAL A 19 -4.66 -18.76 6.88
C VAL A 19 -4.94 -19.03 5.39
N LYS A 20 -5.94 -19.86 5.07
CA LYS A 20 -6.37 -20.13 3.69
C LYS A 20 -7.10 -18.95 3.02
N ALA A 21 -7.57 -17.95 3.77
CA ALA A 21 -8.23 -16.76 3.21
C ALA A 21 -7.25 -15.64 2.83
N LEU A 22 -5.97 -15.73 3.22
CA LEU A 22 -4.93 -14.75 2.90
C LEU A 22 -4.40 -14.89 1.46
N ILE A 23 -4.87 -15.91 0.72
CA ILE A 23 -4.30 -16.35 -0.56
C ILE A 23 -4.89 -15.61 -1.79
N CYS A 24 -5.90 -14.73 -1.64
CA CYS A 24 -6.63 -14.26 -2.84
C CYS A 24 -6.59 -12.77 -3.21
N PHE A 25 -6.06 -11.81 -2.44
CA PHE A 25 -6.40 -10.41 -2.75
C PHE A 25 -5.35 -9.33 -2.46
N VAL A 26 -4.06 -9.61 -2.67
CA VAL A 26 -3.10 -8.52 -2.91
C VAL A 26 -3.05 -8.13 -4.40
N PHE A 27 -3.50 -9.00 -5.31
CA PHE A 27 -3.53 -8.72 -6.76
C PHE A 27 -4.63 -9.53 -7.44
N SER A 28 -5.88 -9.06 -7.42
CA SER A 28 -6.85 -9.50 -8.43
C SER A 28 -6.56 -8.72 -9.71
N PHE A 29 -5.72 -9.28 -10.58
CA PHE A 29 -5.95 -9.47 -12.02
C PHE A 29 -4.66 -9.86 -12.76
N PHE A 30 -4.70 -11.04 -13.38
CA PHE A 30 -3.84 -11.62 -14.42
C PHE A 30 -2.36 -11.96 -14.12
N ILE A 31 -2.09 -13.26 -13.91
CA ILE A 31 -1.14 -14.00 -14.76
C ILE A 31 -1.76 -15.37 -15.10
N PHE A 32 -2.39 -15.49 -16.27
CA PHE A 32 -2.52 -16.78 -16.93
C PHE A 32 -1.13 -17.10 -17.52
N VAL A 33 -0.38 -18.02 -16.89
CA VAL A 33 0.70 -18.71 -17.61
C VAL A 33 0.05 -19.87 -18.34
N GLU A 34 -0.12 -19.71 -19.65
CA GLU A 34 -0.52 -20.78 -20.55
C GLU A 34 0.63 -21.79 -20.63
N VAL A 35 0.53 -22.89 -19.88
CA VAL A 35 1.48 -24.01 -20.00
C VAL A 35 1.03 -24.87 -21.18
N SER A 36 1.61 -24.61 -22.35
CA SER A 36 1.54 -25.53 -23.48
C SER A 36 2.12 -26.88 -23.08
N HIS A 37 1.28 -27.91 -23.04
CA HIS A 37 1.73 -29.29 -22.90
C HIS A 37 2.35 -29.76 -24.22
N ALA A 38 3.67 -29.90 -24.23
CA ALA A 38 4.37 -30.74 -25.20
C ALA A 38 4.92 -31.95 -24.44
N SER A 39 4.40 -33.13 -24.75
CA SER A 39 4.80 -34.41 -24.17
C SER A 39 6.03 -35.01 -24.86
N SER A 40 6.72 -35.86 -24.09
CA SER A 40 7.76 -36.83 -24.45
C SER A 40 9.19 -36.26 -24.55
N SER A 41 10.25 -36.92 -24.08
CA SER A 41 10.44 -38.13 -23.29
C SER A 41 11.92 -38.17 -22.84
N HIS A 42 12.24 -39.09 -21.93
CA HIS A 42 13.58 -39.60 -21.59
C HIS A 42 14.48 -38.84 -20.60
N MET A 43 14.60 -39.49 -19.42
CA MET A 43 15.78 -39.65 -18.56
C MET A 43 16.53 -38.40 -18.07
N SER A 44 16.36 -38.09 -16.78
CA SER A 44 17.40 -38.21 -15.72
C SER A 44 17.18 -37.19 -14.59
N ASN A 45 17.49 -37.63 -13.35
CA ASN A 45 17.86 -36.84 -12.18
C ASN A 45 16.74 -36.26 -11.27
N ASP A 46 16.09 -37.16 -10.52
CA ASP A 46 15.31 -36.85 -9.31
C ASP A 46 16.23 -36.37 -8.17
N ASN A 47 16.63 -35.10 -8.19
CA ASN A 47 17.13 -34.38 -7.01
C ASN A 47 17.09 -32.85 -7.13
N VAL A 48 16.53 -32.28 -8.21
CA VAL A 48 16.51 -30.82 -8.43
C VAL A 48 15.14 -30.19 -8.16
N ALA A 49 14.07 -30.98 -8.11
CA ALA A 49 12.70 -30.46 -7.93
C ALA A 49 12.37 -30.05 -6.49
N SER A 50 12.90 -30.76 -5.47
CA SER A 50 12.56 -30.53 -4.05
C SER A 50 13.07 -29.19 -3.52
N SER A 51 14.34 -28.85 -3.76
CA SER A 51 14.93 -27.62 -3.23
C SER A 51 14.26 -26.35 -3.79
N SER A 52 13.86 -26.38 -5.06
CA SER A 52 13.22 -25.23 -5.70
C SER A 52 11.83 -24.93 -5.12
N VAL A 53 11.03 -25.95 -4.78
CA VAL A 53 9.69 -25.77 -4.20
C VAL A 53 9.77 -25.30 -2.75
N ASP A 54 10.74 -25.80 -1.99
CA ASP A 54 10.98 -25.41 -0.60
C ASP A 54 11.43 -23.94 -0.50
N HIS A 55 12.35 -23.52 -1.37
CA HIS A 55 12.76 -22.10 -1.45
C HIS A 55 11.62 -21.17 -1.88
N LYS A 56 10.76 -21.62 -2.81
CA LYS A 56 9.61 -20.82 -3.22
C LYS A 56 8.62 -20.60 -2.06
N THR A 57 8.43 -21.62 -1.25
CA THR A 57 7.50 -21.56 -0.11
C THR A 57 8.06 -20.66 1.01
N ASP A 58 9.37 -20.69 1.26
CA ASP A 58 10.02 -19.84 2.27
C ASP A 58 9.93 -18.33 1.93
N GLU A 59 10.21 -17.94 0.68
CA GLU A 59 10.15 -16.53 0.28
C GLU A 59 8.73 -15.94 0.36
N LEU A 60 7.71 -16.72 0.00
CA LEU A 60 6.32 -16.27 0.10
C LEU A 60 5.89 -16.14 1.57
N THR A 61 6.29 -17.07 2.43
CA THR A 61 6.07 -16.97 3.88
C THR A 61 6.73 -15.71 4.45
N ARG A 62 7.98 -15.42 4.08
CA ARG A 62 8.67 -14.19 4.50
C ARG A 62 7.97 -12.94 4.01
N PHE A 63 7.48 -12.94 2.77
CA PHE A 63 6.77 -11.80 2.22
C PHE A 63 5.48 -11.52 3.00
N ASN A 64 4.67 -12.56 3.24
CA ASN A 64 3.44 -12.44 4.03
C ASN A 64 3.73 -11.94 5.45
N GLN A 65 4.77 -12.47 6.09
CA GLN A 65 5.20 -12.02 7.41
C GLN A 65 5.66 -10.55 7.42
N ALA A 66 6.32 -10.09 6.35
CA ALA A 66 6.72 -8.69 6.21
C ALA A 66 5.49 -7.76 6.15
N VAL A 67 4.49 -8.15 5.36
CA VAL A 67 3.22 -7.42 5.26
C VAL A 67 2.48 -7.41 6.61
N ASP A 68 2.40 -8.54 7.31
CA ASP A 68 1.79 -8.61 8.64
C ASP A 68 2.50 -7.69 9.65
N TYR A 69 3.84 -7.60 9.58
CA TYR A 69 4.60 -6.66 10.39
C TYR A 69 4.27 -5.21 10.05
N ASP A 70 4.15 -4.83 8.78
CA ASP A 70 3.76 -3.47 8.40
C ASP A 70 2.35 -3.12 8.87
N LEU A 71 1.38 -4.00 8.64
CA LEU A 71 -0.02 -3.78 9.03
C LEU A 71 -0.23 -3.69 10.54
N SER A 72 0.72 -4.23 11.33
CA SER A 72 0.75 -4.15 12.79
C SER A 72 1.64 -3.03 13.33
N GLY A 73 2.25 -2.22 12.47
CA GLY A 73 3.13 -1.10 12.85
C GLY A 73 4.56 -1.50 13.21
N ASN A 74 4.94 -2.77 13.01
CA ASN A 74 6.28 -3.30 13.24
C ASN A 74 7.20 -3.09 12.01
N HIS A 75 7.22 -1.87 11.48
CA HIS A 75 7.87 -1.54 10.21
C HIS A 75 9.37 -1.88 10.16
N ALA A 76 10.08 -1.81 11.30
CA ALA A 76 11.49 -2.18 11.37
C ALA A 76 11.72 -3.68 11.16
N GLU A 77 10.81 -4.54 11.62
CA GLU A 77 10.89 -5.98 11.40
C GLU A 77 10.48 -6.33 9.96
N ALA A 78 9.44 -5.69 9.42
CA ALA A 78 9.07 -5.80 8.01
C ALA A 78 10.25 -5.45 7.09
N ARG A 79 10.98 -4.37 7.40
CA ARG A 79 12.15 -3.92 6.63
C ARG A 79 13.25 -4.96 6.54
N LYS A 80 13.51 -5.71 7.61
CA LYS A 80 14.52 -6.79 7.59
C LYS A 80 14.11 -7.85 6.55
N LEU A 81 12.85 -8.25 6.53
CA LEU A 81 12.33 -9.25 5.60
C LEU A 81 12.32 -8.75 4.15
N TYR A 82 11.86 -7.52 3.90
CA TYR A 82 11.92 -6.96 2.55
C TYR A 82 13.35 -6.80 2.02
N ASN A 83 14.33 -6.51 2.88
CA ASN A 83 15.74 -6.48 2.48
C ASN A 83 16.24 -7.84 2.02
N LEU A 84 15.84 -8.92 2.70
CA LEU A 84 16.17 -10.29 2.29
C LEU A 84 15.53 -10.64 0.95
N LEU A 85 14.33 -10.10 0.67
CA LEU A 85 13.57 -10.38 -0.55
C LEU A 85 13.93 -9.49 -1.75
N LYS A 86 14.72 -8.42 -1.57
CA LYS A 86 15.00 -7.41 -2.62
C LYS A 86 15.51 -8.01 -3.93
N ASN A 87 16.34 -9.05 -3.86
CA ASN A 87 16.94 -9.72 -5.02
C ASN A 87 16.35 -11.12 -5.27
N SER A 88 15.20 -11.42 -4.66
CA SER A 88 14.51 -12.70 -4.83
C SER A 88 13.68 -12.72 -6.13
N ARG A 89 13.11 -13.88 -6.46
CA ARG A 89 12.09 -13.97 -7.54
C ARG A 89 10.79 -13.22 -7.21
N LEU A 90 10.57 -12.85 -5.94
CA LEU A 90 9.43 -12.03 -5.51
C LEU A 90 9.77 -10.53 -5.51
N SER A 91 10.95 -10.13 -5.96
CA SER A 91 11.42 -8.73 -5.97
C SER A 91 10.41 -7.76 -6.59
N SER A 92 9.77 -8.13 -7.70
CA SER A 92 8.71 -7.31 -8.31
C SER A 92 7.49 -7.15 -7.41
N LEU A 93 7.02 -8.25 -6.80
CA LEU A 93 5.89 -8.25 -5.87
C LEU A 93 6.18 -7.46 -4.58
N VAL A 94 7.43 -7.48 -4.13
CA VAL A 94 7.90 -6.85 -2.90
C VAL A 94 8.16 -5.35 -3.07
N ALA A 95 8.42 -4.89 -4.30
CA ALA A 95 8.94 -3.55 -4.55
C ALA A 95 8.06 -2.44 -3.94
N VAL A 96 6.76 -2.45 -4.23
CA VAL A 96 5.80 -1.45 -3.72
C VAL A 96 5.66 -1.50 -2.19
N PRO A 97 5.32 -2.64 -1.55
CA PRO A 97 5.26 -2.72 -0.09
C PRO A 97 6.56 -2.29 0.60
N SER A 98 7.71 -2.69 0.04
CA SER A 98 9.02 -2.30 0.54
C SER A 98 9.26 -0.79 0.45
N ALA A 99 8.80 -0.12 -0.61
CA ALA A 99 8.92 1.33 -0.76
C ALA A 99 8.04 2.09 0.24
N ILE A 100 6.80 1.62 0.46
CA ILE A 100 5.88 2.20 1.46
C ILE A 100 6.46 2.04 2.88
N ASN A 101 7.01 0.87 3.20
CA ASN A 101 7.69 0.62 4.46
C ASN A 101 8.85 1.61 4.73
N LEU A 102 9.54 2.09 3.68
CA LEU A 102 10.56 3.14 3.85
C LEU A 102 9.93 4.49 4.23
N VAL A 103 8.75 4.82 3.70
CA VAL A 103 7.97 6.00 4.13
C VAL A 103 7.58 5.88 5.60
N ASP A 104 7.09 4.70 6.02
CA ASP A 104 6.72 4.44 7.42
C ASP A 104 7.90 4.55 8.39
N LEU A 105 9.09 4.18 7.94
CA LEU A 105 10.33 4.34 8.70
C LEU A 105 10.93 5.75 8.61
N ASN A 106 10.24 6.70 7.98
CA ASN A 106 10.71 8.06 7.73
C ASN A 106 12.05 8.11 6.98
N LYS A 107 12.33 7.11 6.13
CA LYS A 107 13.51 7.04 5.26
C LYS A 107 13.17 7.61 3.88
N VAL A 108 12.85 8.90 3.85
CA VAL A 108 12.22 9.56 2.69
C VAL A 108 13.06 9.48 1.42
N ASP A 109 14.38 9.73 1.50
CA ASP A 109 15.26 9.67 0.32
C ASP A 109 15.33 8.26 -0.28
N ALA A 110 15.38 7.24 0.59
CA ALA A 110 15.38 5.85 0.15
C ALA A 110 14.02 5.43 -0.44
N ALA A 111 12.92 5.92 0.12
CA ALA A 111 11.58 5.70 -0.43
C ALA A 111 11.46 6.31 -1.82
N GLU A 112 11.92 7.55 -2.01
CA GLU A 112 11.93 8.20 -3.31
C GLU A 112 12.74 7.43 -4.35
N GLN A 113 13.94 6.99 -4.01
CA GLN A 113 14.73 6.16 -4.90
C GLN A 113 13.98 4.88 -5.28
N ALA A 114 13.37 4.19 -4.31
CA ALA A 114 12.60 2.97 -4.57
C ALA A 114 11.40 3.22 -5.49
N PHE A 115 10.64 4.31 -5.28
CA PHE A 115 9.54 4.67 -6.17
C PHE A 115 10.02 5.06 -7.57
N ASN A 116 11.15 5.75 -7.70
CA ASN A 116 11.76 6.05 -9.01
C ASN A 116 12.15 4.78 -9.78
N GLU A 117 12.70 3.78 -9.09
CA GLU A 117 13.02 2.46 -9.65
C GLU A 117 11.73 1.76 -10.13
N ILE A 118 10.66 1.78 -9.33
CA ILE A 118 9.35 1.21 -9.70
C ILE A 118 8.77 1.91 -10.93
N VAL A 119 8.75 3.25 -10.96
CA VAL A 119 8.21 4.02 -12.09
C VAL A 119 8.98 3.76 -13.39
N SER A 120 10.27 3.46 -13.29
CA SER A 120 11.15 3.19 -14.44
C SER A 120 11.01 1.77 -14.99
N GLY A 121 10.84 0.75 -14.13
CA GLY A 121 10.94 -0.66 -14.52
C GLY A 121 9.83 -1.60 -14.05
N GLY A 122 8.86 -1.12 -13.27
CA GLY A 122 7.78 -1.93 -12.71
C GLY A 122 6.67 -2.29 -13.72
N ALA A 123 5.74 -3.14 -13.28
CA ALA A 123 4.50 -3.40 -14.02
C ALA A 123 3.65 -2.12 -14.10
N LEU A 124 2.77 -2.00 -15.11
CA LEU A 124 1.99 -0.77 -15.36
C LEU A 124 1.24 -0.29 -14.11
N ARG A 125 0.55 -1.20 -13.42
CA ARG A 125 -0.16 -0.90 -12.17
C ARG A 125 0.78 -0.35 -11.10
N ASP A 126 1.90 -1.01 -10.85
CA ASP A 126 2.85 -0.59 -9.81
C ASP A 126 3.49 0.75 -10.13
N ARG A 127 3.73 1.04 -11.42
CA ARG A 127 4.24 2.33 -11.88
C ARG A 127 3.26 3.47 -11.60
N ASP A 128 1.97 3.27 -11.90
CA ASP A 128 0.95 4.28 -11.64
C ASP A 128 0.77 4.50 -10.15
N TYR A 129 0.71 3.43 -9.37
CA TYR A 129 0.64 3.53 -7.92
C TYR A 129 1.86 4.25 -7.32
N ALA A 130 3.07 3.92 -7.77
CA ALA A 130 4.29 4.61 -7.35
C ALA A 130 4.29 6.12 -7.72
N ARG A 131 3.66 6.51 -8.84
CA ARG A 131 3.50 7.93 -9.19
C ARG A 131 2.59 8.67 -8.21
N LEU A 132 1.53 8.04 -7.70
CA LEU A 132 0.70 8.66 -6.64
C LEU A 132 1.52 8.91 -5.37
N TRP A 133 2.36 7.94 -4.99
CA TRP A 133 3.31 8.12 -3.89
C TRP A 133 4.31 9.25 -4.13
N GLN A 134 4.83 9.39 -5.35
CA GLN A 134 5.69 10.54 -5.70
C GLN A 134 4.96 11.88 -5.51
N LEU A 135 3.70 11.99 -5.97
CA LEU A 135 2.89 13.21 -5.76
C LEU A 135 2.70 13.52 -4.27
N TRP A 136 2.34 12.52 -3.48
CA TRP A 136 2.13 12.68 -2.04
C TRP A 136 3.42 13.09 -1.31
N MET A 137 4.53 12.42 -1.61
CA MET A 137 5.83 12.72 -1.00
C MET A 137 6.35 14.09 -1.41
N LEU A 138 6.14 14.49 -2.67
CA LEU A 138 6.48 15.83 -3.16
C LEU A 138 5.73 16.90 -2.35
N ALA A 139 4.43 16.73 -2.16
CA ALA A 139 3.62 17.64 -1.35
C ALA A 139 4.10 17.68 0.11
N LYS A 140 4.32 16.52 0.74
CA LYS A 140 4.72 16.41 2.15
C LYS A 140 6.06 17.10 2.46
N ARG A 141 7.01 17.05 1.52
CA ARG A 141 8.37 17.59 1.71
C ARG A 141 8.55 19.03 1.22
N TRP A 142 7.54 19.60 0.58
CA TRP A 142 7.71 20.86 -0.13
C TRP A 142 8.08 21.99 0.83
N ALA A 143 9.26 22.57 0.61
CA ALA A 143 9.77 23.70 1.40
C ALA A 143 9.75 25.03 0.63
N GLY A 144 9.31 25.01 -0.64
CA GLY A 144 9.25 26.17 -1.52
C GLY A 144 7.94 26.95 -1.43
N LYS A 145 7.68 27.81 -2.42
CA LYS A 145 6.42 28.57 -2.49
C LYS A 145 5.25 27.64 -2.86
N GLN A 146 4.07 27.94 -2.32
CA GLN A 146 2.87 27.16 -2.58
C GLN A 146 2.47 27.13 -4.06
N ALA A 147 2.63 28.24 -4.79
CA ALA A 147 2.30 28.30 -6.21
C ALA A 147 3.17 27.35 -7.05
N ASP A 148 4.44 27.23 -6.69
CA ASP A 148 5.41 26.36 -7.36
C ASP A 148 5.04 24.88 -7.12
N LEU A 149 4.65 24.51 -5.89
CA LEU A 149 4.13 23.18 -5.58
C LEU A 149 2.91 22.83 -6.44
N VAL A 150 1.93 23.73 -6.49
CA VAL A 150 0.69 23.50 -7.25
C VAL A 150 0.99 23.35 -8.74
N SER A 151 1.95 24.12 -9.27
CA SER A 151 2.40 23.98 -10.66
C SER A 151 3.03 22.60 -10.92
N GLU A 152 3.97 22.18 -10.07
CA GLU A 152 4.66 20.91 -10.18
C GLU A 152 3.69 19.72 -10.11
N LEU A 153 2.78 19.72 -9.13
CA LEU A 153 1.75 18.68 -8.99
C LEU A 153 0.84 18.61 -10.21
N LYS A 154 0.45 19.75 -10.76
CA LYS A 154 -0.37 19.81 -11.98
C LYS A 154 0.35 19.23 -13.18
N GLU A 155 1.64 19.50 -13.33
CA GLU A 155 2.45 18.93 -14.40
C GLU A 155 2.60 17.41 -14.26
N GLN A 156 3.00 16.94 -13.07
CA GLN A 156 3.25 15.53 -12.82
C GLN A 156 1.98 14.67 -12.88
N ALA A 157 0.84 15.21 -12.44
CA ALA A 157 -0.44 14.49 -12.40
C ALA A 157 -1.27 14.63 -13.69
N GLY A 158 -1.17 15.77 -14.39
CA GLY A 158 -2.09 16.16 -15.45
C GLY A 158 -1.79 15.59 -16.85
N ASN A 159 -0.58 15.10 -17.10
CA ASN A 159 -0.09 14.71 -18.43
C ASN A 159 0.13 13.20 -18.59
N LYS A 160 -0.49 12.38 -17.75
CA LYS A 160 -0.27 10.92 -17.72
C LYS A 160 -1.57 10.15 -17.90
N ALA A 161 -1.51 9.06 -18.67
CA ALA A 161 -2.58 8.07 -18.71
C ALA A 161 -2.42 7.15 -17.49
N TRP A 162 -3.47 7.07 -16.68
CA TRP A 162 -3.54 6.21 -15.49
C TRP A 162 -4.33 4.95 -15.84
N SER A 163 -3.82 3.79 -15.42
CA SER A 163 -4.42 2.49 -15.75
C SER A 163 -5.74 2.25 -14.99
N LEU A 164 -5.85 2.72 -13.75
CA LEU A 164 -7.03 2.51 -12.92
C LEU A 164 -7.82 3.82 -12.75
N SER A 165 -9.15 3.70 -12.81
CA SER A 165 -10.05 4.87 -12.77
C SER A 165 -9.95 5.67 -11.46
N TRP A 166 -9.71 5.03 -10.32
CA TRP A 166 -9.59 5.75 -9.05
C TRP A 166 -8.23 6.44 -8.92
N GLU A 167 -7.16 5.84 -9.43
CA GLU A 167 -5.83 6.48 -9.50
C GLU A 167 -5.87 7.74 -10.35
N ASN A 168 -6.54 7.68 -11.52
CA ASN A 168 -6.81 8.85 -12.33
C ASN A 168 -7.56 9.93 -11.55
N ASP A 169 -8.57 9.55 -10.78
CA ASP A 169 -9.38 10.51 -10.02
C ASP A 169 -8.58 11.19 -8.90
N ILE A 170 -7.70 10.44 -8.23
CA ILE A 170 -6.74 10.98 -7.26
C ILE A 170 -5.79 11.96 -7.96
N ALA A 171 -5.21 11.56 -9.09
CA ALA A 171 -4.30 12.43 -9.83
C ALA A 171 -4.98 13.73 -10.30
N LEU A 172 -6.24 13.66 -10.73
CA LEU A 172 -7.02 14.84 -11.08
C LEU A 172 -7.30 15.76 -9.89
N VAL A 173 -7.37 15.23 -8.65
CA VAL A 173 -7.40 16.06 -7.44
C VAL A 173 -6.08 16.82 -7.28
N TYR A 174 -4.93 16.13 -7.38
CA TYR A 174 -3.61 16.77 -7.29
C TYR A 174 -3.38 17.79 -8.42
N ALA A 175 -3.97 17.58 -9.59
CA ALA A 175 -3.93 18.53 -10.70
C ALA A 175 -4.90 19.72 -10.55
N GLY A 176 -5.68 19.78 -9.47
CA GLY A 176 -6.70 20.81 -9.24
C GLY A 176 -7.90 20.72 -10.20
N LYS A 177 -8.13 19.56 -10.83
CA LYS A 177 -9.18 19.32 -11.82
C LYS A 177 -10.41 18.60 -11.25
N LYS A 178 -10.31 17.99 -10.05
CA LYS A 178 -11.41 17.34 -9.34
C LYS A 178 -11.48 17.77 -7.88
N SER A 179 -12.69 17.75 -7.32
CA SER A 179 -12.95 18.01 -5.91
C SER A 179 -12.57 16.79 -5.05
N PRO A 180 -11.77 16.96 -3.98
CA PRO A 180 -11.51 15.92 -2.98
C PRO A 180 -12.79 15.22 -2.48
N GLN A 181 -13.81 16.02 -2.15
CA GLN A 181 -15.06 15.53 -1.58
C GLN A 181 -15.84 14.65 -2.55
N ASP A 182 -15.88 15.02 -3.83
CA ASP A 182 -16.63 14.27 -4.83
C ASP A 182 -15.99 12.92 -5.12
N VAL A 183 -14.66 12.88 -5.24
CA VAL A 183 -13.93 11.61 -5.43
C VAL A 183 -14.16 10.68 -4.26
N LEU A 184 -14.03 11.16 -3.02
CA LEU A 184 -14.30 10.36 -1.82
C LEU A 184 -15.74 9.84 -1.76
N ARG A 185 -16.72 10.69 -2.09
CA ARG A 185 -18.13 10.31 -2.11
C ARG A 185 -18.41 9.22 -3.15
N ILE A 186 -17.86 9.35 -4.36
CA ILE A 186 -18.03 8.38 -5.44
C ILE A 186 -17.40 7.03 -5.05
N MET A 187 -16.19 7.05 -4.47
CA MET A 187 -15.52 5.81 -4.05
C MET A 187 -16.26 5.12 -2.90
N ALA A 188 -16.76 5.87 -1.94
CA ALA A 188 -17.54 5.32 -0.82
C ALA A 188 -18.79 4.55 -1.28
N GLN A 189 -19.42 4.94 -2.38
CA GLN A 189 -20.58 4.25 -2.94
C GLN A 189 -20.23 2.87 -3.54
N LYS A 190 -18.95 2.62 -3.88
CA LYS A 190 -18.50 1.37 -4.47
C LYS A 190 -18.13 0.30 -3.43
N VAL A 191 -17.82 0.70 -2.20
CA VAL A 191 -17.32 -0.17 -1.10
C VAL A 191 -18.16 -1.43 -0.87
N ALA A 192 -19.48 -1.36 -1.03
CA ALA A 192 -20.37 -2.51 -0.84
C ALA A 192 -20.14 -3.66 -1.83
N LYS A 193 -19.30 -3.46 -2.85
CA LYS A 193 -19.05 -4.43 -3.93
C LYS A 193 -17.88 -5.38 -3.66
N GLY A 194 -17.05 -5.14 -2.64
CA GLY A 194 -16.03 -6.11 -2.19
C GLY A 194 -14.75 -5.49 -1.60
N GLU A 195 -13.78 -6.35 -1.30
CA GLU A 195 -12.50 -5.94 -0.68
C GLU A 195 -11.63 -5.08 -1.61
N ALA A 196 -11.68 -5.29 -2.93
CA ALA A 196 -10.96 -4.44 -3.88
C ALA A 196 -11.49 -2.99 -3.87
N ASP A 197 -12.80 -2.79 -3.73
CA ASP A 197 -13.37 -1.45 -3.62
C ASP A 197 -13.07 -0.79 -2.27
N LYS A 198 -12.93 -1.57 -1.19
CA LYS A 198 -12.42 -1.08 0.09
C LYS A 198 -10.97 -0.65 -0.02
N ASP A 199 -10.15 -1.42 -0.73
CA ASP A 199 -8.74 -1.10 -0.95
C ASP A 199 -8.60 0.21 -1.72
N ALA A 200 -9.31 0.33 -2.85
CA ALA A 200 -9.36 1.54 -3.64
C ALA A 200 -9.89 2.76 -2.85
N LEU A 201 -10.89 2.58 -1.96
CA LEU A 201 -11.31 3.64 -1.04
C LEU A 201 -10.19 4.01 -0.05
N THR A 202 -9.48 3.02 0.50
CA THR A 202 -8.42 3.26 1.50
C THR A 202 -7.27 4.04 0.89
N GLU A 203 -6.80 3.62 -0.30
CA GLU A 203 -5.82 4.38 -1.10
C GLU A 203 -6.32 5.80 -1.39
N THR A 204 -7.57 5.93 -1.86
CA THR A 204 -8.17 7.24 -2.16
C THR A 204 -8.18 8.15 -0.93
N VAL A 205 -8.58 7.62 0.23
CA VAL A 205 -8.60 8.38 1.48
C VAL A 205 -7.20 8.80 1.88
N PHE A 206 -6.22 7.91 1.79
CA PHE A 206 -4.83 8.23 2.08
C PHE A 206 -4.31 9.39 1.22
N PHE A 207 -4.41 9.28 -0.10
CA PHE A 207 -3.88 10.30 -0.99
C PHE A 207 -4.63 11.62 -0.91
N ILE A 208 -5.95 11.59 -0.75
CA ILE A 208 -6.75 12.82 -0.63
C ILE A 208 -6.53 13.52 0.71
N THR A 209 -6.38 12.78 1.80
CA THR A 209 -6.04 13.39 3.10
C THR A 209 -4.63 13.98 3.09
N GLY A 210 -3.69 13.33 2.39
CA GLY A 210 -2.37 13.90 2.04
C GLY A 210 -2.47 15.21 1.29
N TYR A 211 -3.26 15.26 0.23
CA TYR A 211 -3.49 16.48 -0.56
C TYR A 211 -4.09 17.61 0.30
N LEU A 212 -5.15 17.31 1.06
CA LEU A 212 -5.81 18.29 1.93
C LEU A 212 -4.83 18.83 2.97
N HIS A 213 -4.01 17.97 3.57
CA HIS A 213 -3.03 18.35 4.57
C HIS A 213 -1.89 19.18 3.97
N TYR A 214 -1.16 18.63 2.99
CA TYR A 214 0.12 19.18 2.56
C TYR A 214 -0.01 20.19 1.43
N VAL A 215 -1.07 20.10 0.61
CA VAL A 215 -1.29 21.03 -0.51
C VAL A 215 -2.28 22.12 -0.12
N GLN A 216 -3.42 21.78 0.48
CA GLN A 216 -4.43 22.78 0.84
C GLN A 216 -4.25 23.38 2.24
N HIS A 217 -3.35 22.83 3.06
CA HIS A 217 -3.18 23.21 4.47
C HIS A 217 -4.49 23.08 5.28
N ASP A 218 -5.42 22.23 4.84
CA ASP A 218 -6.71 21.94 5.47
C ASP A 218 -6.63 20.64 6.28
N VAL A 219 -5.86 20.71 7.38
CA VAL A 219 -5.70 19.61 8.34
C VAL A 219 -7.06 19.17 8.92
N LYS A 220 -7.99 20.12 9.08
CA LYS A 220 -9.31 19.85 9.66
C LYS A 220 -10.12 18.92 8.75
N SER A 221 -10.17 19.20 7.45
CA SER A 221 -10.86 18.33 6.48
C SER A 221 -10.13 17.00 6.32
N ALA A 222 -8.79 16.98 6.30
CA ALA A 222 -8.02 15.74 6.26
C ALA A 222 -8.40 14.79 7.42
N LYS A 223 -8.37 15.29 8.67
CA LYS A 223 -8.78 14.51 9.86
C LYS A 223 -10.26 14.12 9.83
N LYS A 224 -11.14 15.00 9.34
CA LYS A 224 -12.57 14.71 9.20
C LYS A 224 -12.81 13.52 8.27
N TYR A 225 -12.24 13.54 7.07
CA TYR A 225 -12.45 12.48 6.08
C TYR A 225 -11.80 11.16 6.49
N ALA A 226 -10.59 11.19 7.06
CA ALA A 226 -9.96 9.99 7.60
C ALA A 226 -10.87 9.27 8.62
N ARG A 227 -11.45 10.02 9.56
CA ARG A 227 -12.38 9.47 10.57
C ARG A 227 -13.72 9.04 9.96
N GLN A 228 -14.25 9.80 9.02
CA GLN A 228 -15.53 9.50 8.37
C GLN A 228 -15.53 8.14 7.68
N TYR A 229 -14.41 7.76 7.04
CA TYR A 229 -14.30 6.54 6.26
C TYR A 229 -13.59 5.39 6.98
N GLN A 230 -13.16 5.59 8.23
CA GLN A 230 -12.34 4.62 8.98
C GLN A 230 -12.94 3.21 9.04
N SER A 231 -14.25 3.09 9.28
CA SER A 231 -14.93 1.80 9.36
C SER A 231 -15.06 1.06 8.02
N SER A 232 -14.74 1.73 6.92
CA SER A 232 -14.82 1.21 5.54
C SER A 232 -13.46 0.84 4.96
N PHE A 233 -12.36 1.03 5.70
CA PHE A 233 -11.03 0.71 5.22
C PHE A 233 -10.85 -0.80 5.03
N ASN A 234 -9.99 -1.14 4.07
CA ASN A 234 -9.47 -2.49 3.92
C ASN A 234 -8.44 -2.73 5.04
N TYR A 235 -8.58 -3.84 5.78
CA TYR A 235 -7.67 -4.15 6.87
C TYR A 235 -6.26 -4.53 6.40
N ALA A 236 -6.15 -4.99 5.15
CA ALA A 236 -4.92 -5.42 4.48
C ALA A 236 -4.27 -4.32 3.62
N SER A 237 -4.85 -3.11 3.57
CA SER A 237 -4.22 -1.96 2.90
C SER A 237 -3.05 -1.43 3.73
N LEU A 238 -1.91 -1.22 3.07
CA LEU A 238 -0.68 -0.70 3.68
C LEU A 238 -0.79 0.78 4.08
N GLU A 239 -1.76 1.49 3.52
CA GLU A 239 -2.02 2.89 3.79
C GLU A 239 -2.82 3.05 5.09
N ARG A 240 -3.54 2.02 5.54
CA ARG A 240 -4.36 2.09 6.75
C ARG A 240 -3.54 2.49 7.99
N PRO A 241 -2.42 1.83 8.34
CA PRO A 241 -1.58 2.25 9.48
C PRO A 241 -1.10 3.71 9.37
N LEU A 242 -0.80 4.17 8.16
CA LEU A 242 -0.39 5.55 7.89
C LEU A 242 -1.52 6.54 8.12
N ILE A 243 -2.73 6.27 7.60
CA ILE A 243 -3.91 7.09 7.83
C ILE A 243 -4.19 7.19 9.33
N GLU A 244 -4.17 6.04 10.01
CA GLU A 244 -4.42 5.95 11.44
C GLU A 244 -3.42 6.80 12.24
N ARG A 245 -2.13 6.70 11.92
CA ARG A 245 -1.05 7.45 12.58
C ARG A 245 -1.12 8.95 12.30
N GLU A 246 -1.31 9.37 11.05
CA GLU A 246 -1.19 10.79 10.66
C GLU A 246 -2.47 11.60 10.91
N TYR A 247 -3.64 10.99 10.79
CA TYR A 247 -4.91 11.73 10.73
C TYR A 247 -5.94 11.33 11.80
N ILE A 248 -5.80 10.15 12.42
CA ILE A 248 -6.77 9.65 13.39
C ILE A 248 -6.23 9.75 14.81
N ALA A 249 -5.05 9.19 15.06
CA ALA A 249 -4.34 9.25 16.32
C ALA A 249 -3.91 10.70 16.60
N GLY A 250 -4.77 11.44 17.30
CA GLY A 250 -4.45 12.80 17.71
C GLY A 250 -3.30 12.81 18.72
N LYS A 251 -2.22 13.51 18.38
CA LYS A 251 -1.62 14.46 19.31
C LYS A 251 -2.23 15.83 19.05
#